data_AF-A0AAV7CSQ8-F1
#
_entry.id   AF-A0AAV7CSQ8-F1
#
_cell.length_a   1.000
_cell.length_b   1.000
_cell.length_c   1.000
_cell.angle_alpha   90.00
_cell.angle_beta   90.00
_cell.angle_gamma   90.00
#
_symmetry.space_group_name_H-M   'P 1'
#
loop_
_entity.id
_entity.type
_entity.pdbx_description
1 polymer ?
#
loop_
_entity_poly.entity_id
_entity_poly.type
_entity_poly.pdbx_seq_one_letter_code
_entity_poly.pdbx_strand_id
1 'polypeptide(L)'
;MSKKISQRLLYFSLQYPQMYSDKENVFNCIQRAHQNTLEVYPSWLILQLIAGFAFPLSASVLGVIWVTSRFSYAHGYYTGGTSYLSLFKILKGVCM
;
A
#
# COMPACT_ATOMS: atom_id res chain seq x y z
N MET A 1 3.68 3.99 -5.63
CA MET A 1 3.32 4.69 -4.38
C MET A 1 4.31 5.79 -4.01
N SER A 2 5.62 5.50 -3.85
CA SER A 2 6.66 6.47 -3.44
C SER A 2 6.60 7.87 -4.11
N LYS A 3 6.54 7.97 -5.46
CA LYS A 3 6.40 9.27 -6.16
C LYS A 3 5.23 10.14 -5.63
N LYS A 4 4.12 9.52 -5.23
CA LYS A 4 2.93 10.21 -4.70
C LYS A 4 3.16 10.75 -3.29
N ILE A 5 4.02 10.12 -2.49
CA ILE A 5 4.44 10.64 -1.17
C ILE A 5 5.31 11.88 -1.35
N SER A 6 6.28 11.85 -2.26
CA SER A 6 7.11 13.02 -2.60
C SER A 6 6.24 14.20 -3.10
N GLN A 7 5.25 13.95 -3.96
CA GLN A 7 4.28 14.96 -4.38
C GLN A 7 3.43 15.52 -3.22
N ARG A 8 3.04 14.68 -2.25
CA ARG A 8 2.28 15.13 -1.07
C ARG A 8 3.13 15.94 -0.10
N LEU A 9 4.41 15.59 0.09
CA LEU A 9 5.34 16.42 0.88
C LEU A 9 5.43 17.85 0.32
N LEU A 10 5.58 17.99 -1.00
CA LEU A 10 5.60 19.31 -1.66
C LEU A 10 4.26 20.05 -1.50
N TYR A 11 3.12 19.35 -1.66
CA TYR A 11 1.79 19.93 -1.49
C TYR A 11 1.54 20.49 -0.09
N PHE A 12 2.01 19.78 0.95
CA PHE A 12 1.89 20.21 2.35
C PHE A 12 3.08 21.06 2.84
N SER A 13 4.01 21.45 1.95
CA SER A 13 5.24 22.19 2.28
C SER A 13 6.10 21.54 3.38
N LEU A 14 6.06 20.20 3.49
CA LEU A 14 6.82 19.43 4.46
C LEU A 14 8.26 19.20 3.94
N GLN A 15 9.24 19.75 4.65
CA GLN A 15 10.66 19.53 4.36
C GLN A 15 11.14 18.16 4.84
N TYR A 16 11.97 17.49 4.04
CA TYR A 16 12.81 16.40 4.57
C TYR A 16 13.72 16.96 5.69
N PRO A 17 13.88 16.26 6.84
CA PRO A 17 13.66 14.84 7.05
C PRO A 17 12.28 14.45 7.66
N GLN A 18 11.29 15.34 7.71
CA GLN A 18 10.02 15.06 8.39
C GLN A 18 9.17 14.00 7.64
N MET A 19 8.96 12.84 8.27
CA MET A 19 8.20 11.71 7.69
C MET A 19 6.70 11.72 8.03
N TYR A 20 6.32 12.37 9.12
CA TYR A 20 4.95 12.50 9.62
C TYR A 20 4.64 13.99 9.86
N SER A 21 3.36 14.34 9.96
CA SER A 21 2.90 15.69 10.28
C SER A 21 1.78 15.63 11.31
N ASP A 22 1.90 16.40 12.39
CA ASP A 22 0.90 16.45 13.48
C ASP A 22 -0.42 17.11 13.06
N LYS A 23 -0.44 17.79 11.90
CA LYS A 23 -1.60 18.54 11.40
C LYS A 23 -2.39 17.77 10.32
N GLU A 24 -1.76 16.80 9.65
CA GLU A 24 -2.25 16.20 8.41
C GLU A 24 -2.32 14.66 8.51
N ASN A 25 -3.30 14.15 9.26
CA ASN A 25 -3.48 12.72 9.50
C ASN A 25 -3.60 11.87 8.21
N VAL A 26 -4.14 12.44 7.14
CA VAL A 26 -4.24 11.78 5.82
C VAL A 26 -2.85 11.47 5.26
N PHE A 27 -1.86 12.36 5.45
CA PHE A 27 -0.49 12.11 5.02
C PHE A 27 0.15 10.96 5.81
N ASN A 28 -0.04 10.94 7.14
CA ASN A 28 0.46 9.89 8.02
C ASN A 28 -0.10 8.50 7.65
N CYS A 29 -1.39 8.42 7.32
CA CYS A 29 -2.01 7.17 6.90
C CYS A 29 -1.51 6.69 5.52
N ILE A 30 -1.25 7.61 4.57
CA ILE A 30 -0.61 7.26 3.28
C ILE A 30 0.81 6.73 3.50
N GLN A 31 1.57 7.33 4.42
CA GLN A 31 2.92 6.86 4.81
C GLN A 31 2.88 5.45 5.42
N ARG A 32 1.99 5.21 6.40
CA ARG A 32 1.85 3.88 7.03
C ARG A 32 1.42 2.81 6.02
N ALA A 33 0.52 3.15 5.09
CA ALA A 33 0.13 2.24 4.01
C ALA A 33 1.28 1.89 3.06
N HIS A 34 2.18 2.84 2.79
CA HIS A 34 3.39 2.60 2.00
C HIS A 34 4.37 1.69 2.75
N GLN A 35 4.63 1.96 4.03
CA GLN A 35 5.50 1.13 4.89
C GLN A 35 4.98 -0.31 5.03
N ASN A 36 3.68 -0.51 5.34
CA ASN A 36 3.06 -1.85 5.37
C ASN A 36 3.12 -2.58 4.01
N THR A 37 3.30 -1.86 2.90
CA THR A 37 3.56 -2.48 1.59
C THR A 37 5.04 -2.88 1.46
N LEU A 38 5.98 -2.03 1.89
CA LEU A 38 7.42 -2.34 1.92
C LEU A 38 7.78 -3.49 2.88
N GLU A 39 7.10 -3.59 4.03
CA GLU A 39 7.25 -4.69 5.00
C GLU A 39 6.89 -6.06 4.40
N VAL A 40 5.89 -6.12 3.51
CA VAL A 40 5.35 -7.37 2.95
C VAL A 40 5.87 -7.68 1.53
N TYR A 41 6.39 -6.68 0.82
CA TYR A 41 6.91 -6.85 -0.54
C TYR A 41 8.07 -7.85 -0.68
N PRO A 42 9.14 -7.85 0.16
CA PRO A 42 10.27 -8.74 -0.04
C PRO A 42 9.91 -10.22 0.20
N SER A 43 9.10 -10.50 1.22
CA SER A 43 8.62 -11.87 1.49
C SER A 43 7.68 -12.37 0.39
N TRP A 44 6.80 -11.50 -0.12
CA TRP A 44 5.97 -11.84 -1.29
C TRP A 44 6.80 -12.17 -2.53
N LEU A 45 7.82 -11.37 -2.86
CA LEU A 45 8.68 -11.61 -4.02
C LEU A 45 9.41 -12.95 -3.95
N ILE A 46 9.94 -13.33 -2.78
CA ILE A 46 10.65 -14.61 -2.60
C ILE A 46 9.68 -15.79 -2.82
N LEU A 47 8.50 -15.74 -2.19
CA LEU A 47 7.47 -16.78 -2.36
C LEU A 47 6.98 -16.87 -3.81
N GLN A 48 6.78 -15.72 -4.46
CA GLN A 48 6.35 -15.62 -5.85
C GLN A 48 7.38 -16.20 -6.83
N LEU A 49 8.67 -16.01 -6.56
CA LEU A 49 9.78 -16.55 -7.35
C LEU A 49 9.86 -18.07 -7.20
N ILE A 50 9.82 -18.59 -5.96
CA ILE A 50 9.83 -20.05 -5.69
C ILE A 50 8.61 -20.72 -6.34
N ALA A 51 7.42 -20.14 -6.19
CA ALA A 51 6.20 -20.64 -6.82
C ALA A 51 6.27 -20.57 -8.36
N GLY A 52 6.91 -19.53 -8.92
CA GLY A 52 7.10 -19.36 -10.37
C GLY A 52 7.98 -20.43 -11.01
N PHE A 53 8.99 -20.93 -10.29
CA PHE A 53 9.83 -22.05 -10.75
C PHE A 53 9.08 -23.38 -10.81
N ALA A 54 8.16 -23.64 -9.89
CA ALA A 54 7.39 -24.90 -9.84
C ALA A 54 6.11 -24.86 -10.71
N PHE A 55 5.37 -23.75 -10.68
CA PHE A 55 4.04 -23.63 -11.30
C PHE A 55 3.84 -22.23 -11.93
N PRO A 56 4.41 -21.96 -13.12
CA PRO A 56 4.45 -20.61 -13.70
C PRO A 56 3.06 -20.00 -14.00
N LEU A 57 2.08 -20.82 -14.38
CA LEU A 57 0.71 -20.37 -14.68
C LEU A 57 -0.04 -19.88 -13.43
N SER A 58 -0.08 -20.69 -12.36
CA SER A 58 -0.73 -20.28 -11.11
C SER A 58 0.04 -19.16 -10.41
N ALA A 59 1.36 -19.17 -10.48
CA ALA A 59 2.22 -18.08 -10.00
C ALA A 59 1.87 -16.74 -10.67
N SER A 60 1.68 -16.73 -12.00
CA SER A 60 1.30 -15.52 -12.74
C SER A 60 -0.08 -14.98 -12.33
N VAL A 61 -1.08 -15.86 -12.18
CA VAL A 61 -2.44 -15.49 -11.74
C VAL A 61 -2.41 -14.90 -10.33
N LEU A 62 -1.70 -15.54 -9.39
CA LEU A 62 -1.53 -15.03 -8.02
C LEU A 62 -0.81 -13.66 -7.99
N GLY A 63 0.18 -13.46 -8.85
CA GLY A 63 0.86 -12.17 -9.02
C GLY A 63 -0.09 -11.04 -9.43
N VAL A 64 -0.96 -11.29 -10.42
CA VAL A 64 -1.97 -10.30 -10.87
C VAL A 64 -2.99 -9.99 -9.76
N ILE A 65 -3.46 -11.01 -9.04
CA ILE A 65 -4.37 -10.85 -7.89
C ILE A 65 -3.69 -10.01 -6.79
N TRP A 66 -2.42 -10.28 -6.48
CA TRP A 66 -1.69 -9.51 -5.48
C TRP A 66 -1.51 -8.04 -5.88
N VAL A 67 -1.10 -7.78 -7.12
CA VAL A 67 -0.92 -6.40 -7.63
C VAL A 67 -2.24 -5.62 -7.60
N THR A 68 -3.32 -6.20 -8.12
CA THR A 68 -4.65 -5.56 -8.11
C THR A 68 -5.17 -5.31 -6.69
N SER A 69 -4.94 -6.24 -5.75
CA SER A 69 -5.29 -6.03 -4.34
C SER A 69 -4.57 -4.81 -3.73
N ARG A 70 -3.30 -4.57 -4.09
CA ARG A 70 -2.50 -3.44 -3.58
C ARG A 70 -2.91 -2.10 -4.18
N PHE A 71 -3.35 -2.07 -5.43
CA PHE A 71 -3.98 -0.87 -6.00
C PHE A 71 -5.28 -0.52 -5.26
N SER A 72 -6.17 -1.49 -5.04
CA SER A 72 -7.41 -1.31 -4.29
C SER A 72 -7.17 -0.87 -2.85
N TYR A 73 -6.19 -1.48 -2.16
CA TYR A 73 -5.75 -1.09 -0.82
C TYR A 73 -5.28 0.37 -0.78
N ALA A 74 -4.38 0.77 -1.69
CA ALA A 74 -3.89 2.15 -1.74
C ALA A 74 -5.01 3.18 -2.04
N HIS A 75 -5.99 2.80 -2.88
CA HIS A 75 -7.16 3.65 -3.17
C HIS A 75 -8.02 3.90 -1.92
N GLY A 76 -8.21 2.88 -1.07
CA GLY A 76 -8.89 3.02 0.22
C GLY A 76 -8.26 4.09 1.12
N TYR A 77 -6.93 4.14 1.20
CA TYR A 77 -6.18 5.16 1.96
C TYR A 77 -6.24 6.57 1.36
N TYR A 78 -6.60 6.72 0.08
CA TYR A 78 -6.76 8.05 -0.54
C TYR A 78 -8.17 8.63 -0.42
N THR A 79 -9.19 7.78 -0.23
CA THR A 79 -10.61 8.18 -0.33
C THR A 79 -11.22 8.55 1.02
N GLY A 80 -10.53 8.30 2.14
CA GLY A 80 -10.91 8.77 3.49
C GLY A 80 -12.14 8.08 4.12
N GLY A 81 -13.02 7.44 3.33
CA GLY A 81 -14.21 6.80 3.89
C GLY A 81 -14.95 5.87 2.93
N THR A 82 -15.32 4.70 3.47
CA THR A 82 -16.59 3.99 3.14
C THR A 82 -16.95 3.81 1.66
N SER A 83 -15.97 3.41 0.85
CA SER A 83 -16.16 2.85 -0.51
C SER A 83 -14.95 1.96 -0.87
N TYR A 84 -15.08 0.79 -1.51
CA TYR A 84 -16.30 0.00 -1.79
C TYR A 84 -16.13 -1.51 -1.47
N LEU A 85 -14.93 -1.97 -1.11
CA LEU A 85 -14.56 -3.39 -1.07
C LEU A 85 -14.64 -3.97 0.35
N SER A 86 -15.74 -4.66 0.67
CA SER A 86 -16.03 -5.22 2.00
C SER A 86 -14.98 -6.19 2.54
N LEU A 87 -14.30 -6.94 1.65
CA LEU A 87 -13.38 -8.02 2.02
C LEU A 87 -12.07 -7.53 2.68
N PHE A 88 -11.51 -6.39 2.24
CA PHE A 88 -10.23 -5.90 2.76
C PHE A 88 -10.36 -5.09 4.07
N LYS A 89 -11.59 -4.77 4.48
CA LYS A 89 -11.89 -3.88 5.61
C LYS A 89 -11.78 -4.56 6.97
N ILE A 90 -11.73 -5.90 6.98
CA ILE A 90 -11.73 -6.73 8.20
C ILE A 90 -10.34 -6.88 8.81
N LEU A 91 -9.26 -6.81 8.02
CA LEU A 91 -7.94 -7.31 8.45
C LEU A 91 -6.97 -6.28 9.03
N LYS A 92 -7.10 -4.98 8.74
CA LYS A 92 -6.36 -3.92 9.44
C LYS A 92 -7.20 -2.67 9.60
N GLY A 93 -7.29 -2.16 10.83
CA GLY A 93 -8.00 -0.93 11.19
C GLY A 93 -7.60 0.23 10.29
N VAL A 94 -8.58 0.80 9.61
CA VAL A 94 -8.38 1.90 8.66
C VAL A 94 -8.18 3.19 9.44
N CYS A 95 -6.93 3.67 9.46
CA CYS A 95 -6.54 5.05 9.78
C CYS A 95 -7.28 5.66 11.00
N MET A 96 -6.80 5.31 12.19
CA MET A 96 -7.12 6.00 13.45
C MET A 96 -5.90 6.78 13.91
#